data_AF-A0A9E3WYZ3-F1
#
_entry.id   AF-A0A9E3WYZ3-F1
#
_cell.length_a   1.000
_cell.length_b   1.000
_cell.length_c   1.000
_cell.angle_alpha   90.00
_cell.angle_beta   90.00
_cell.angle_gamma   90.00
#
_symmetry.space_group_name_H-M   'P 1'
#
loop_
_entity.id
_entity.type
_entity.pdbx_description
1 polymer ?
#
loop_
_entity_poly.entity_id
_entity_poly.type
_entity_poly.pdbx_seq_one_letter_code
_entity_poly.pdbx_strand_id
1 'polypeptide(L)'
;IQVGYWMRKLLIDREFFQHHDERWTEIGRIRRILEEAGLEIIDQGVLDVPPWPDTVMPANEVLKRLGIRSKQLEAQFTGDDWHWSTMAYYLGQEPDLYERVIKYAWLDHAGLPWQVKAVWAHHRYLLGRVK
;
A
#
# COMPACT_ATOMS: atom_id res chain seq x y z
N ILE A 1 7.34 -0.61 12.03
CA ILE A 1 6.40 0.50 12.29
C ILE A 1 5.86 0.93 10.93
N GLN A 2 4.57 0.77 10.63
CA GLN A 2 3.97 1.23 9.35
C GLN A 2 3.37 2.61 9.56
N VAL A 3 3.94 3.65 8.95
CA VAL A 3 3.54 5.05 9.21
C VAL A 3 2.09 5.30 8.78
N GLY A 4 1.71 4.80 7.59
CA GLY A 4 0.33 4.91 7.08
C GLY A 4 -0.70 4.25 8.01
N TYR A 5 -0.35 3.11 8.61
CA TYR A 5 -1.21 2.42 9.57
C TYR A 5 -1.52 3.30 10.80
N TRP A 6 -0.50 3.92 11.39
CA TRP A 6 -0.68 4.80 12.55
C TRP A 6 -1.45 6.07 12.21
N MET A 7 -1.21 6.65 11.02
CA MET A 7 -1.98 7.79 10.53
C MET A 7 -3.46 7.42 10.39
N ARG A 8 -3.78 6.26 9.79
CA ARG A 8 -5.16 5.78 9.70
C ARG A 8 -5.77 5.54 11.08
N LYS A 9 -5.05 4.85 11.96
CA LYS A 9 -5.54 4.48 13.30
C LYS A 9 -5.79 5.67 14.21
N LEU A 10 -4.92 6.67 14.17
CA LEU A 10 -4.96 7.78 15.13
C LEU A 10 -5.68 9.02 14.59
N LEU A 11 -5.70 9.22 13.27
CA LEU A 11 -6.18 10.47 12.67
C LEU A 11 -7.36 10.28 11.71
N ILE A 12 -7.31 9.27 10.82
CA ILE A 12 -8.23 9.21 9.68
C ILE A 12 -9.43 8.27 9.93
N ASP A 13 -9.20 7.01 10.25
CA ASP A 13 -10.22 5.94 10.29
C ASP A 13 -10.45 5.43 11.73
N ARG A 14 -10.41 6.33 12.72
CA ARG A 14 -10.43 5.97 14.14
C ARG A 14 -11.58 5.02 14.52
N GLU A 15 -12.76 5.19 13.93
CA GLU A 15 -13.94 4.37 14.18
C GLU A 15 -13.77 2.93 13.69
N PHE A 16 -13.17 2.73 12.50
CA PHE A 16 -12.87 1.39 11.97
C PHE A 16 -12.04 0.57 12.96
N PHE A 17 -11.02 1.19 13.55
CA PHE A 17 -10.13 0.53 14.51
C PHE A 17 -10.77 0.24 15.88
N GLN A 18 -11.97 0.76 16.18
CA GLN A 18 -12.70 0.39 17.40
C GLN A 18 -13.37 -0.98 17.28
N HIS A 19 -13.68 -1.41 16.06
CA HIS A 19 -14.40 -2.65 15.80
C HIS A 19 -13.56 -3.70 15.06
N HIS A 20 -12.43 -3.29 14.51
CA HIS A 20 -11.53 -4.18 13.79
C HIS A 20 -10.61 -4.96 14.74
N ASP A 21 -10.61 -6.29 14.63
CA ASP A 21 -9.66 -7.15 15.33
C ASP A 21 -8.32 -7.17 14.59
N GLU A 22 -7.38 -6.35 15.07
CA GLU A 22 -6.06 -6.16 14.46
C GLU A 22 -5.21 -7.44 14.43
N ARG A 23 -5.53 -8.45 15.25
CA ARG A 23 -4.78 -9.72 15.31
C ARG A 23 -4.80 -10.49 13.99
N TRP A 24 -5.81 -10.25 13.14
CA TRP A 24 -5.90 -10.81 11.79
C TRP A 24 -4.88 -10.23 10.81
N THR A 25 -4.20 -9.14 11.17
CA THR A 25 -3.15 -8.51 10.38
C THR A 25 -1.74 -8.77 10.93
N GLU A 26 -1.63 -9.47 12.06
CA GLU A 26 -0.36 -9.81 12.67
C GLU A 26 0.38 -10.89 11.87
N ILE A 27 1.32 -10.45 11.02
CA ILE A 27 2.07 -11.36 10.14
C ILE A 27 2.79 -12.49 10.88
N GLY A 28 3.29 -12.24 12.10
CA GLY A 28 3.93 -13.28 12.92
C GLY A 28 2.95 -14.31 13.47
N ARG A 29 1.68 -13.94 13.69
CA ARG A 29 0.61 -14.89 14.02
C ARG A 29 0.23 -15.71 12.79
N ILE A 30 0.02 -15.06 11.65
CA ILE A 30 -0.30 -15.72 10.38
C ILE A 30 0.78 -16.74 10.03
N ARG A 31 2.06 -16.35 10.11
CA ARG A 31 3.21 -17.23 9.86
C ARG A 31 3.17 -18.50 10.70
N ARG A 32 2.98 -18.36 12.02
CA ARG A 32 2.90 -19.50 12.95
C ARG A 32 1.75 -20.45 12.60
N ILE A 33 0.56 -19.90 12.34
CA ILE A 33 -0.61 -20.71 11.95
C ILE A 33 -0.32 -21.49 10.66
N LEU A 34 0.31 -20.87 9.67
CA LEU A 34 0.67 -21.54 8.42
C LEU A 34 1.73 -22.62 8.63
N GLU A 35 2.76 -22.36 9.44
CA GLU A 35 3.79 -23.34 9.78
C GLU A 35 3.21 -24.53 10.57
N GLU A 36 2.33 -24.28 11.54
CA GLU A 36 1.60 -25.32 12.30
C GLU A 36 0.68 -26.15 11.40
N ALA A 37 0.13 -25.56 10.34
CA ALA A 37 -0.65 -26.26 9.31
C ALA A 37 0.22 -27.06 8.32
N GLY A 38 1.55 -27.09 8.50
CA GLY A 38 2.47 -27.86 7.68
C GLY A 38 3.06 -27.12 6.48
N LEU A 39 2.83 -25.81 6.36
CA LEU A 39 3.42 -25.00 5.30
C LEU A 39 4.87 -24.65 5.64
N GLU A 40 5.80 -24.93 4.72
CA GLU A 40 7.18 -24.46 4.84
C GLU A 40 7.27 -23.04 4.27
N ILE A 41 7.55 -22.04 5.12
CA ILE A 41 7.72 -20.66 4.68
C ILE A 41 9.13 -20.49 4.08
N ILE A 42 9.20 -20.25 2.78
CA ILE A 42 10.44 -20.17 2.01
C ILE A 42 10.88 -18.73 1.73
N ASP A 43 9.94 -17.78 1.74
CA ASP A 43 10.26 -16.35 1.60
C ASP A 43 9.24 -15.47 2.33
N GLN A 44 9.65 -14.25 2.67
CA GLN A 44 8.78 -13.23 3.22
C GLN A 44 9.30 -11.84 2.85
N GLY A 45 8.37 -10.89 2.71
CA GLY A 45 8.76 -9.53 2.39
C GLY A 45 7.59 -8.57 2.34
N VAL A 46 7.79 -7.51 1.56
CA VAL A 46 6.80 -6.47 1.32
C VAL A 46 6.67 -6.18 -0.16
N LEU A 47 5.50 -5.68 -0.52
CA LEU A 47 5.18 -5.17 -1.84
C LEU A 47 4.33 -3.91 -1.66
N ASP A 48 4.20 -3.14 -2.74
CA ASP A 48 3.44 -1.89 -2.73
C ASP A 48 4.04 -0.88 -1.73
N VAL A 49 5.30 -0.51 -1.99
CA VAL A 49 6.10 0.39 -1.15
C VAL A 49 6.09 1.81 -1.74
N PRO A 50 5.27 2.75 -1.20
CA PRO A 50 5.08 4.09 -1.76
C PRO A 50 6.39 4.89 -1.75
N PRO A 51 6.51 5.91 -2.61
CA PRO A 51 5.80 7.16 -2.34
C PRO A 51 4.71 7.49 -3.37
N TRP A 52 4.08 6.50 -4.01
CA TRP A 52 2.90 6.80 -4.83
C TRP A 52 1.67 7.06 -3.95
N PRO A 53 0.77 7.97 -4.36
CA PRO A 53 -0.57 8.05 -3.77
C PRO A 53 -1.20 6.69 -3.92
N ASP A 54 -1.73 6.15 -2.83
CA ASP A 54 -2.54 4.93 -2.87
C ASP A 54 -3.54 5.07 -4.04
N THR A 55 -3.64 4.06 -4.90
CA THR A 55 -4.48 4.12 -6.13
C THR A 55 -5.93 4.45 -5.80
N VAL A 56 -6.33 4.19 -4.55
CA VAL A 56 -7.67 4.40 -4.00
C VAL A 56 -7.81 5.76 -3.28
N MET A 57 -6.71 6.44 -2.91
CA MET A 57 -6.76 7.73 -2.24
C MET A 57 -5.77 8.73 -2.83
N PRO A 58 -6.24 9.63 -3.69
CA PRO A 58 -5.48 10.77 -4.17
C PRO A 58 -4.80 11.55 -3.02
N ALA A 59 -3.55 11.98 -3.22
CA ALA A 59 -2.73 12.62 -2.17
C ALA A 59 -3.38 13.88 -1.56
N ASN A 60 -4.16 14.62 -2.37
CA ASN A 60 -5.00 15.73 -1.92
C ASN A 60 -6.07 15.32 -0.89
N GLU A 61 -6.65 14.13 -1.00
CA GLU A 61 -7.68 13.64 -0.09
C GLU A 61 -7.08 13.32 1.28
N VAL A 62 -5.86 12.77 1.29
CA VAL A 62 -5.05 12.64 2.50
C VAL A 62 -4.75 14.01 3.12
N LEU A 63 -4.29 14.98 2.32
CA LEU A 63 -3.97 16.33 2.79
C LEU A 63 -5.21 17.07 3.34
N LYS A 64 -6.37 16.93 2.69
CA LYS A 64 -7.66 17.46 3.16
C LYS A 64 -8.05 16.86 4.51
N ARG A 65 -7.92 15.53 4.67
CA ARG A 65 -8.19 14.83 5.93
C ARG A 65 -7.21 15.22 7.05
N LEU A 66 -5.99 15.64 6.70
CA LEU A 66 -5.01 16.21 7.63
C LEU A 66 -5.20 17.72 7.89
N GLY A 67 -6.22 18.36 7.31
CA GLY A 67 -6.53 19.78 7.50
C GLY A 67 -5.67 20.75 6.67
N ILE A 68 -4.83 20.24 5.77
CA ILE A 68 -3.98 21.04 4.90
C ILE A 68 -4.77 21.40 3.63
N ARG A 69 -5.26 22.64 3.56
CA ARG A 69 -5.94 23.19 2.37
C ARG A 69 -4.96 24.05 1.57
N SER A 70 -4.35 23.48 0.53
CA SER A 70 -3.50 24.23 -0.40
C SER A 70 -4.12 24.20 -1.80
N LYS A 71 -4.43 25.38 -2.34
CA LYS A 71 -5.02 25.55 -3.68
C LYS A 71 -4.11 25.02 -4.81
N GLN A 72 -2.78 25.04 -4.62
CA GLN A 72 -1.82 24.50 -5.58
C GLN A 72 -1.79 22.97 -5.58
N LEU A 73 -1.84 22.34 -4.40
CA LEU A 73 -1.88 20.88 -4.25
C LEU A 73 -3.23 20.31 -4.66
N GLU A 74 -4.32 21.04 -4.40
CA GLU A 74 -5.63 20.70 -4.93
C GLU A 74 -5.57 20.67 -6.46
N ALA A 75 -5.15 21.74 -7.13
CA ALA A 75 -5.06 21.78 -8.60
C ALA A 75 -4.20 20.67 -9.22
N GLN A 76 -3.15 20.19 -8.53
CA GLN A 76 -2.27 19.13 -9.03
C GLN A 76 -2.87 17.72 -8.93
N PHE A 77 -3.86 17.50 -8.04
CA PHE A 77 -4.40 16.17 -7.73
C PHE A 77 -5.93 16.08 -7.72
N THR A 78 -6.68 17.18 -7.88
CA THR A 78 -8.17 17.24 -7.93
C THR A 78 -8.75 17.34 -9.36
N GLY A 79 -7.97 17.12 -10.40
CA GLY A 79 -8.49 17.14 -11.78
C GLY A 79 -9.24 15.86 -12.13
N ASP A 80 -10.15 15.94 -13.10
CA ASP A 80 -10.76 14.81 -13.83
C ASP A 80 -9.73 13.84 -14.47
N ASP A 81 -8.44 14.12 -14.31
CA ASP A 81 -7.28 13.40 -14.86
C ASP A 81 -6.69 12.31 -13.94
N TRP A 82 -7.15 12.17 -12.69
CA TRP A 82 -6.76 11.02 -11.84
C TRP A 82 -7.68 9.82 -12.09
N HIS A 83 -7.55 9.22 -13.28
CA HIS A 83 -8.19 7.96 -13.64
C HIS A 83 -7.08 6.97 -14.05
N TRP A 84 -6.83 5.96 -13.21
CA TRP A 84 -5.96 4.84 -13.55
C TRP A 84 -6.83 3.59 -13.63
N SER A 85 -6.82 2.93 -14.78
CA SER A 85 -7.53 1.66 -14.94
C SER A 85 -6.56 0.60 -15.42
N THR A 86 -6.18 -0.30 -14.51
CA THR A 86 -5.42 -1.50 -14.86
C THR A 86 -6.14 -2.29 -15.96
N MET A 87 -7.48 -2.26 -15.98
CA MET A 87 -8.26 -2.89 -17.05
C MET A 87 -8.10 -2.15 -18.39
N ALA A 88 -8.11 -0.81 -18.40
CA ALA A 88 -7.90 -0.03 -19.63
C ALA A 88 -6.52 -0.29 -20.24
N TYR A 89 -5.47 -0.47 -19.41
CA TYR A 89 -4.16 -0.92 -19.87
C TYR A 89 -4.23 -2.29 -20.56
N TYR A 90 -4.87 -3.29 -19.93
CA TYR A 90 -5.01 -4.63 -20.53
C TYR A 90 -5.90 -4.67 -21.78
N LEU A 91 -6.84 -3.73 -21.92
CA LEU A 91 -7.65 -3.56 -23.11
C LEU A 91 -6.96 -2.73 -24.21
N GLY A 92 -5.73 -2.26 -23.99
CA GLY A 92 -4.97 -1.44 -24.93
C GLY A 92 -5.45 0.01 -25.07
N GLN A 93 -6.34 0.45 -24.16
CA GLN A 93 -6.92 1.80 -24.15
C GLN A 93 -5.97 2.82 -23.51
N GLU A 94 -5.17 2.40 -22.54
CA GLU A 94 -4.15 3.21 -21.84
C GLU A 94 -2.78 2.50 -21.88
N PRO A 95 -2.14 2.35 -23.07
CA PRO A 95 -0.90 1.57 -23.19
C PRO A 95 0.30 2.17 -22.45
N ASP A 96 0.26 3.48 -22.17
CA ASP A 96 1.29 4.23 -21.45
C ASP A 96 1.14 4.17 -19.92
N LEU A 97 0.06 3.54 -19.40
CA LEU A 97 -0.20 3.46 -17.96
C LEU A 97 0.97 2.83 -17.20
N TYR A 98 1.57 1.77 -17.74
CA TYR A 98 2.74 1.13 -17.12
C TYR A 98 3.89 2.11 -16.93
N GLU A 99 4.27 2.86 -17.97
CA GLU A 99 5.36 3.83 -17.90
C GLU A 99 5.07 4.98 -16.94
N ARG A 100 3.80 5.39 -16.85
CA ARG A 100 3.36 6.42 -15.90
C ARG A 100 3.47 5.93 -14.46
N VAL A 101 3.08 4.69 -14.18
CA VAL A 101 3.11 4.09 -12.84
C VAL A 101 4.52 3.75 -12.41
N ILE A 102 5.32 3.12 -13.28
CA ILE A 102 6.64 2.58 -12.93
C ILE A 102 7.64 3.66 -12.50
N LYS A 103 7.47 4.91 -12.94
CA LYS A 103 8.27 6.07 -12.51
C LYS A 103 8.20 6.31 -11.00
N TYR A 104 7.10 5.92 -10.36
CA TYR A 104 6.91 6.06 -8.92
C TYR A 104 7.34 4.82 -8.13
N ALA A 105 7.60 3.68 -8.79
CA ALA A 105 7.96 2.41 -8.18
C ALA A 105 9.44 2.32 -7.74
N TRP A 106 10.20 3.42 -7.79
CA TRP A 106 11.63 3.42 -7.51
C TRP A 106 11.96 2.93 -6.09
N LEU A 107 11.12 3.21 -5.08
CA LEU A 107 11.36 2.74 -3.71
C LEU A 107 11.03 1.26 -3.55
N ASP A 108 10.00 0.78 -4.24
CA ASP A 108 9.63 -0.63 -4.30
C ASP A 108 10.77 -1.47 -4.91
N HIS A 109 11.31 -0.98 -6.03
CA HIS A 109 12.45 -1.56 -6.74
C HIS A 109 13.81 -1.33 -6.07
N ALA A 110 13.89 -0.48 -5.04
CA ALA A 110 15.15 -0.24 -4.34
C ALA A 110 15.65 -1.54 -3.70
N GLY A 111 16.95 -1.83 -3.87
CA GLY A 111 17.66 -2.98 -3.28
C GLY A 111 17.84 -2.90 -1.77
N LEU A 112 16.94 -2.21 -1.07
CA LEU A 112 16.93 -2.08 0.37
C LEU A 112 16.33 -3.35 1.00
N PRO A 113 16.81 -3.75 2.20
CA PRO A 113 16.17 -4.81 2.97
C PRO A 113 14.67 -4.53 3.15
N TRP A 114 13.84 -5.55 2.97
CA TRP A 114 12.38 -5.39 3.02
C TRP A 114 11.89 -4.85 4.37
N GLN A 115 12.63 -5.05 5.45
CA GLN A 115 12.34 -4.54 6.80
C GLN A 115 12.37 -3.00 6.84
N VAL A 116 13.27 -2.40 6.06
CA VAL A 116 13.34 -0.94 5.89
C VAL A 116 12.12 -0.49 5.08
N LYS A 117 11.85 -1.15 3.96
CA LYS A 117 10.70 -0.87 3.09
C LYS A 117 9.35 -1.06 3.81
N ALA A 118 9.29 -1.93 4.80
CA ALA A 118 8.09 -2.22 5.60
C ALA A 118 7.58 -1.03 6.43
N VAL A 119 8.36 0.05 6.52
CA VAL A 119 7.88 1.30 7.14
C VAL A 119 6.80 1.98 6.29
N TRP A 120 6.93 1.84 4.98
CA TRP A 120 6.06 2.46 3.99
C TRP A 120 5.13 1.47 3.31
N ALA A 121 5.54 0.20 3.20
CA ALA A 121 4.78 -0.83 2.52
C ALA A 121 3.32 -0.94 2.98
N HIS A 122 2.41 -1.01 2.00
CA HIS A 122 1.00 -1.29 2.24
C HIS A 122 0.76 -2.78 2.47
N HIS A 123 1.55 -3.66 1.84
CA HIS A 123 1.37 -5.10 1.90
C HIS A 123 2.59 -5.85 2.42
N ARG A 124 2.31 -6.95 3.12
CA ARG A 124 3.29 -7.95 3.55
C ARG A 124 2.90 -9.28 2.93
N TYR A 125 3.89 -10.07 2.52
CA TYR A 125 3.65 -11.40 2.00
C TYR A 125 4.45 -12.46 2.77
N LEU A 126 3.90 -13.68 2.77
CA LEU A 126 4.58 -14.91 3.12
C LEU A 126 4.45 -15.84 1.92
N LEU A 127 5.56 -16.37 1.44
CA LEU A 127 5.59 -17.38 0.39
C LEU A 127 5.93 -18.72 1.04
N GLY A 128 5.09 -19.72 0.81
CA GLY A 128 5.28 -21.05 1.37
C GLY A 128 5.12 -22.16 0.35
N ARG A 129 5.68 -23.32 0.68
CA ARG A 129 5.61 -24.56 -0.09
C ARG A 129 4.95 -25.64 0.76
N VAL A 130 4.01 -26.38 0.17
CA VAL A 130 3.45 -27.59 0.79
C VAL A 130 4.50 -28.69 0.66
N LYS A 131 4.83 -29.33 1.77
CA LYS A 131 5.74 -30.48 1.77
C LYS A 131 5.12 -31.70 1.10
#